data_AF-A0A6A2YS61-F1
#
_entry.id   AF-A0A6A2YS61-F1
#
_cell.length_a   1.000
_cell.length_b   1.000
_cell.length_c   1.000
_cell.angle_alpha   90.00
_cell.angle_beta   90.00
_cell.angle_gamma   90.00
#
_symmetry.space_group_name_H-M   'P 1'
#
loop_
_entity.id
_entity.type
_entity.pdbx_description
1 polymer ?
#
loop_
_entity_poly.entity_id
_entity_poly.type
_entity_poly.pdbx_seq_one_letter_code
_entity_poly.pdbx_strand_id
1 'polypeptide(L)'
;MNASLERSYTNCKTTAADSPAVNAGEIKLKYSYLHGGVTTLEPCYDLGRNAWDFAISRRLYDNVFKATYQIWSKNLALEWLRNRVFNGTFKISASVNLAEKSKDPKFIAETTWELET
;
A
#
# COMPACT_ATOMS: atom_id res chain seq x y z
N MET A 1 -5.83 1.87 -26.33
CA MET A 1 -5.12 1.60 -25.05
C MET A 1 -5.12 2.89 -24.27
N ASN A 2 -5.71 2.90 -23.06
CA ASN A 2 -5.83 4.11 -22.25
C ASN A 2 -4.92 3.99 -21.03
N ALA A 3 -4.18 5.05 -20.72
CA ALA A 3 -3.39 5.17 -19.51
C ALA A 3 -3.72 6.52 -18.85
N SER A 4 -3.78 6.55 -17.51
CA SER A 4 -3.97 7.79 -16.76
C SER A 4 -2.85 7.98 -15.75
N LEU A 5 -2.51 9.25 -15.51
CA LEU A 5 -1.54 9.67 -14.51
C LEU A 5 -2.21 10.68 -13.58
N GLU A 6 -2.15 10.40 -12.29
CA GLU A 6 -2.62 11.28 -11.23
C GLU A 6 -1.45 11.64 -10.31
N ARG A 7 -1.47 12.88 -9.79
CA ARG A 7 -0.48 13.40 -8.85
C ARG A 7 -1.23 13.96 -7.65
N SER A 8 -0.79 13.60 -6.45
CA SER A 8 -1.36 14.15 -5.22
C SER A 8 -0.30 14.49 -4.18
N TYR A 9 -0.62 15.47 -3.37
CA TYR A 9 0.17 15.94 -2.24
C TYR A 9 -0.66 15.74 -0.99
N THR A 10 -0.10 15.09 0.02
CA THR A 10 -0.81 14.88 1.29
C THR A 10 0.01 15.47 2.43
N ASN A 11 -0.65 16.32 3.22
CA ASN A 11 -0.14 16.83 4.48
C ASN A 11 -0.86 16.06 5.61
N CYS A 12 -0.13 15.21 6.32
CA CYS A 12 -0.65 14.53 7.51
C CYS A 12 -0.69 15.55 8.66
N LYS A 13 -1.88 16.08 8.97
CA LYS A 13 -2.08 17.06 10.05
C LYS A 13 -1.46 16.57 11.36
N THR A 14 -0.55 17.34 11.93
CA THR A 14 -0.05 17.16 13.30
C THR A 14 -0.98 17.86 14.28
N THR A 15 -1.53 17.13 15.23
CA THR A 15 -2.05 17.72 16.48
C THR A 15 -0.86 17.88 17.42
N ALA A 16 -0.35 19.08 17.62
CA ALA A 16 0.51 19.40 18.76
C ALA A 16 0.46 20.89 19.08
N ALA A 17 0.09 21.20 20.33
CA ALA A 17 0.21 22.50 20.94
C ALA A 17 1.69 22.88 21.17
N ASP A 18 1.99 24.17 20.99
CA ASP A 18 3.16 24.92 21.44
C ASP A 18 4.58 24.33 21.27
N SER A 19 5.23 24.67 20.16
CA SER A 19 6.66 25.04 20.10
C SER A 19 7.04 25.64 18.73
N PRO A 20 8.01 26.57 18.62
CA PRO A 20 8.34 27.27 17.38
C PRO A 20 9.33 26.50 16.48
N ALA A 21 9.30 25.17 16.53
CA ALA A 21 9.93 24.35 15.51
C ALA A 21 8.90 24.10 14.41
N VAL A 22 9.21 24.45 13.15
CA VAL A 22 8.50 23.90 11.99
C VAL A 22 8.78 22.40 11.98
N ASN A 23 8.00 21.65 12.77
CA ASN A 23 7.86 20.22 12.60
C ASN A 23 7.13 20.07 11.27
N ALA A 24 7.89 19.91 10.20
CA ALA A 24 7.34 19.49 8.93
C ALA A 24 6.63 18.15 9.20
N GLY A 25 5.30 18.19 9.36
CA GLY A 25 4.47 16.99 9.37
C GLY A 25 4.83 16.13 8.16
N GLU A 26 4.60 14.83 8.18
CA GLU A 26 5.00 13.93 7.09
C GLU A 26 4.38 14.39 5.74
N ILE A 27 5.12 15.20 4.95
CA ILE A 27 4.72 15.65 3.63
C ILE A 27 5.12 14.55 2.65
N LYS A 28 4.14 14.00 1.94
CA LYS A 28 4.34 12.94 0.95
C LYS A 28 3.95 13.41 -0.45
N LEU A 29 4.80 13.08 -1.41
CA LEU A 29 4.56 13.26 -2.84
C LEU A 29 4.19 11.91 -3.45
N LYS A 30 2.94 11.76 -3.90
CA LYS A 30 2.46 10.50 -4.49
C LYS A 30 2.14 10.67 -5.96
N TYR A 31 2.56 9.69 -6.75
CA TYR A 31 2.10 9.51 -8.12
C TYR A 31 1.25 8.24 -8.20
N SER A 32 0.29 8.23 -9.11
CA SER A 32 -0.47 7.03 -9.45
C SER A 32 -0.57 6.92 -10.96
N TYR A 33 -0.10 5.80 -11.50
CA TYR A 33 -0.14 5.48 -12.92
C TYR A 33 -1.00 4.25 -13.13
N LEU A 34 -2.10 4.41 -13.87
CA LEU A 34 -3.01 3.32 -14.22
C LEU A 34 -2.76 2.92 -15.68
N HIS A 35 -2.27 1.70 -15.88
CA HIS A 35 -2.04 1.09 -17.17
C HIS A 35 -3.18 0.11 -17.51
N GLY A 36 -3.84 0.34 -18.65
CA GLY A 36 -4.86 -0.57 -19.18
C GLY A 36 -6.08 -0.76 -18.28
N GLY A 37 -6.31 0.14 -17.32
CA GLY A 37 -7.42 0.06 -16.35
C GLY A 37 -7.29 -1.06 -15.31
N VAL A 38 -6.21 -1.85 -15.34
CA VAL A 38 -6.06 -3.05 -14.51
C VAL A 38 -4.78 -3.08 -13.68
N THR A 39 -3.74 -2.35 -14.08
CA THR A 39 -2.46 -2.29 -13.34
C THR A 39 -2.21 -0.87 -12.84
N THR A 40 -2.03 -0.70 -11.54
CA THR A 40 -1.70 0.59 -10.93
C THR A 40 -0.29 0.53 -10.35
N LEU A 41 0.53 1.52 -10.66
CA LEU A 41 1.84 1.77 -10.04
C LEU A 41 1.78 3.07 -9.24
N GLU A 42 2.17 3.03 -7.99
CA GLU A 42 2.06 4.15 -7.05
C GLU A 42 3.39 4.36 -6.30
N PRO A 43 4.35 5.12 -6.86
CA PRO A 43 5.51 5.56 -6.11
C PRO A 43 5.13 6.75 -5.21
N CYS A 44 5.72 6.77 -4.02
CA CYS A 44 5.50 7.79 -3.01
C CYS A 44 6.84 8.21 -2.41
N TYR A 45 7.14 9.50 -2.42
CA TYR A 45 8.30 10.05 -1.74
C TYR A 45 7.89 10.69 -0.42
N ASP A 46 8.51 10.27 0.67
CA ASP A 46 8.34 10.86 1.99
C ASP A 46 9.48 11.86 2.25
N LEU A 47 9.14 13.15 2.31
CA LEU A 47 10.12 14.22 2.54
C LEU A 47 10.69 14.19 3.96
N GLY A 48 9.89 13.76 4.95
CA GLY A 48 10.33 13.68 6.35
C GLY A 48 11.32 12.53 6.58
N ARG A 49 11.18 11.43 5.84
CA ARG A 49 12.06 10.25 5.92
C ARG A 49 13.16 10.24 4.86
N ASN A 50 13.09 11.12 3.87
CA ASN A 50 13.96 11.14 2.71
C ASN A 50 14.04 9.76 2.03
N ALA A 51 12.88 9.12 1.84
CA ALA A 51 12.77 7.74 1.39
C ALA A 51 11.62 7.55 0.41
N TRP A 52 11.76 6.56 -0.49
CA TRP A 52 10.69 6.13 -1.38
C TRP A 52 9.92 4.95 -0.81
N ASP A 53 8.62 4.95 -1.03
CA ASP A 53 7.75 3.79 -0.91
C ASP A 53 7.17 3.49 -2.29
N PHE A 54 6.98 2.20 -2.59
CA PHE A 54 6.38 1.74 -3.85
C PHE A 54 5.20 0.85 -3.56
N ALA A 55 4.12 1.03 -4.31
CA ALA A 55 3.03 0.07 -4.39
C ALA A 55 2.72 -0.24 -5.85
N ILE A 56 2.46 -1.52 -6.14
CA ILE A 56 1.92 -1.96 -7.41
C ILE A 56 0.69 -2.82 -7.14
N SER A 57 -0.36 -2.64 -7.92
CA SER A 57 -1.53 -3.51 -7.89
C SER A 57 -1.94 -3.94 -9.29
N ARG A 58 -2.46 -5.16 -9.40
CA ARG A 58 -3.02 -5.69 -10.64
C ARG A 58 -4.31 -6.42 -10.38
N ARG A 59 -5.34 -6.04 -11.13
CA ARG A 59 -6.65 -6.71 -11.15
C ARG A 59 -6.63 -7.82 -12.21
N LEU A 60 -7.12 -8.99 -11.86
CA LEU A 60 -7.26 -10.16 -12.73
C LEU A 60 -8.57 -10.88 -12.39
N TYR A 61 -9.61 -10.67 -13.20
CA TYR A 61 -10.99 -11.09 -12.88
C TYR A 61 -11.40 -10.56 -11.50
N ASP A 62 -11.89 -11.43 -10.61
CA ASP A 62 -12.27 -11.08 -9.24
C ASP A 62 -11.08 -11.02 -8.26
N ASN A 63 -9.84 -11.14 -8.77
CA ASN A 63 -8.63 -11.12 -7.96
C ASN A 63 -7.92 -9.77 -8.06
N VAL A 64 -7.34 -9.32 -6.96
CA VAL A 64 -6.43 -8.18 -6.90
C VAL A 64 -5.14 -8.64 -6.24
N PHE A 65 -4.04 -8.53 -6.96
CA PHE A 65 -2.70 -8.75 -6.43
C PHE A 65 -2.07 -7.40 -6.13
N LYS A 66 -1.46 -7.25 -4.96
CA LYS A 66 -0.71 -6.07 -4.58
C LYS A 66 0.67 -6.45 -4.07
N ALA A 67 1.65 -5.62 -4.37
CA ALA A 67 2.95 -5.66 -3.75
C ALA A 67 3.32 -4.26 -3.28
N THR A 68 3.88 -4.16 -2.09
CA THR A 68 4.37 -2.90 -1.53
C THR A 68 5.79 -3.07 -1.02
N TYR A 69 6.59 -2.04 -1.19
CA TYR A 69 7.94 -1.98 -0.65
C TYR A 69 8.19 -0.61 -0.04
N GLN A 70 8.52 -0.61 1.25
CA GLN A 70 8.90 0.60 1.97
C GLN A 70 10.42 0.62 2.13
N ILE A 71 11.13 1.58 1.51
CA ILE A 71 12.60 1.59 1.56
C ILE A 71 13.08 1.81 2.99
N TRP A 72 12.49 2.76 3.71
CA TRP A 72 12.97 3.15 5.05
C TRP A 72 12.92 1.98 6.04
N SER A 73 11.77 1.31 6.12
CA SER A 73 11.57 0.16 7.02
C SER A 73 12.10 -1.15 6.43
N LYS A 74 12.49 -1.16 5.15
CA LYS A 74 12.84 -2.34 4.35
C LYS A 74 11.74 -3.42 4.38
N ASN A 75 10.49 -3.01 4.57
CA ASN A 75 9.36 -3.93 4.61
C ASN A 75 8.86 -4.21 3.19
N LEU A 76 8.85 -5.49 2.81
CA LEU A 76 8.23 -5.99 1.58
C LEU A 76 6.95 -6.72 1.96
N ALA A 77 5.82 -6.38 1.33
CA ALA A 77 4.56 -7.07 1.53
C ALA A 77 3.90 -7.44 0.20
N LEU A 78 3.22 -8.58 0.20
CA LEU A 78 2.42 -9.11 -0.89
C LEU A 78 1.00 -9.37 -0.37
N GLU A 79 0.01 -9.02 -1.18
CA GLU A 79 -1.40 -9.27 -0.87
C GLU A 79 -2.08 -9.86 -2.10
N TRP A 80 -2.85 -10.92 -1.88
CA TRP A 80 -3.83 -11.41 -2.84
C TRP A 80 -5.20 -11.31 -2.18
N LEU A 81 -6.05 -10.48 -2.79
CA LEU A 81 -7.45 -10.34 -2.45
C LEU A 81 -8.28 -11.02 -3.53
N ARG A 82 -9.19 -11.91 -3.16
CA ARG A 82 -10.25 -12.42 -4.03
C ARG A 82 -11.57 -11.93 -3.51
N ASN A 83 -12.22 -11.09 -4.30
CA ASN A 83 -13.60 -10.71 -4.06
C ASN A 83 -14.49 -11.85 -4.58
N ARG A 84 -15.61 -12.13 -3.89
CA ARG A 84 -16.67 -13.05 -4.36
C ARG A 84 -16.36 -14.56 -4.28
N VAL A 85 -15.91 -15.01 -3.11
CA VAL A 85 -16.00 -16.44 -2.75
C VAL A 85 -17.36 -16.63 -2.08
N PHE A 86 -18.39 -17.04 -2.82
CA PHE A 86 -19.76 -17.36 -2.32
C PHE A 86 -20.21 -16.48 -1.12
N ASN A 87 -20.72 -15.28 -1.37
CA ASN A 87 -21.09 -14.28 -0.34
C ASN A 87 -19.96 -13.86 0.62
N GLY A 88 -18.72 -13.90 0.15
CA GLY A 88 -17.57 -13.55 0.97
C GLY A 88 -16.36 -13.02 0.20
N THR A 89 -15.36 -12.61 0.96
CA THR A 89 -14.06 -12.14 0.47
C THR A 89 -12.96 -12.94 1.13
N PHE A 90 -11.93 -13.28 0.37
CA PHE A 90 -10.75 -13.99 0.86
C PHE A 90 -9.51 -13.15 0.63
N LYS A 91 -8.61 -13.10 1.61
CA LYS A 91 -7.35 -12.36 1.54
C LYS A 91 -6.19 -13.20 2.07
N ILE A 92 -5.13 -13.30 1.29
CA ILE A 92 -3.82 -13.80 1.73
C ILE A 92 -2.86 -12.62 1.73
N SER A 93 -2.15 -12.44 2.83
CA SER A 93 -1.10 -11.43 2.96
C SER A 93 0.18 -12.08 3.45
N ALA A 94 1.31 -11.67 2.87
CA ALA A 94 2.65 -12.06 3.29
C ALA A 94 3.50 -10.81 3.48
N SER A 95 4.32 -10.74 4.51
CA SER A 95 5.28 -9.65 4.66
C SER A 95 6.58 -10.07 5.31
N VAL A 96 7.66 -9.40 4.93
CA VAL A 96 9.00 -9.65 5.47
C VAL A 96 9.72 -8.32 5.66
N ASN A 97 10.44 -8.21 6.77
CA ASN A 97 11.34 -7.09 7.00
C ASN A 97 12.74 -7.49 6.54
N LEU A 98 13.21 -6.91 5.43
CA LEU A 98 14.52 -7.20 4.85
C LEU A 98 15.68 -6.53 5.62
N ALA A 99 15.40 -5.69 6.62
CA ALA A 99 16.42 -5.23 7.56
C ALA A 99 16.88 -6.34 8.50
N GLU A 100 16.02 -7.31 8.76
CA GLU A 100 16.26 -8.40 9.69
C GLU A 100 16.91 -9.57 8.93
N LYS A 101 18.15 -9.93 9.29
CA LYS A 101 19.03 -10.81 8.50
C LYS A 101 18.49 -12.23 8.29
N SER A 102 17.51 -12.68 9.08
CA SER A 102 16.99 -14.06 9.05
C SER A 102 15.64 -14.18 9.78
N LYS A 103 14.64 -13.38 9.38
CA LYS A 103 13.30 -13.49 9.95
C LYS A 103 12.35 -14.20 9.00
N ASP A 104 11.60 -15.14 9.54
CA ASP A 104 10.56 -15.82 8.79
C ASP A 104 9.52 -14.80 8.31
N PRO A 105 9.09 -14.89 7.04
CA PRO A 105 8.00 -14.06 6.54
C PRO A 105 6.73 -14.31 7.35
N LYS A 106 6.03 -13.23 7.69
CA LYS A 106 4.71 -13.29 8.31
C LYS A 106 3.69 -13.62 7.23
N PHE A 107 2.90 -14.68 7.46
CA PHE A 107 1.78 -15.05 6.59
C PHE A 107 0.45 -14.92 7.35
N ILE A 108 -0.55 -14.37 6.67
CA ILE A 108 -1.92 -14.23 7.18
C ILE A 108 -2.88 -14.67 6.07
N ALA A 109 -3.89 -15.46 6.43
CA ALA A 109 -5.02 -15.78 5.58
C ALA A 109 -6.32 -15.45 6.33
N GLU A 110 -7.20 -14.69 5.68
CA GLU A 110 -8.44 -14.18 6.25
C GLU A 110 -9.59 -14.42 5.28
N THR A 111 -10.75 -14.82 5.81
CA THR A 111 -12.00 -14.95 5.05
C THR A 111 -13.09 -14.17 5.76
N THR A 112 -13.88 -13.41 5.02
CA THR A 112 -15.04 -12.67 5.51
C THR A 112 -16.29 -13.21 4.83
N TRP A 113 -17.35 -13.43 5.61
CA TRP A 113 -18.65 -13.91 5.11
C TRP A 113 -19.72 -12.86 5.42
N GLU A 114 -20.55 -12.53 4.45
CA GLU A 114 -21.75 -11.72 4.62
C GLU A 114 -22.95 -12.65 4.66
N LEU A 115 -23.60 -12.74 5.82
CA LEU A 115 -24.80 -13.53 6.00
C LEU A 115 -26.00 -12.63 5.67
N GLU A 116 -26.78 -12.97 4.65
CA GLU A 116 -28.10 -12.35 4.44
C GLU A 116 -29.03 -12.88 5.55
N THR A 117 -29.50 -11.98 6.42
CA THR A 117 -30.58 -12.23 7.40
C THR A 117 -31.94 -11.98 6.81
#